data_AF-A0A6H2H446-F1
#
_entry.id   AF-A0A6H2H446-F1
#
_cell.length_a   1.000
_cell.length_b   1.000
_cell.length_c   1.000
_cell.angle_alpha   90.00
_cell.angle_beta   90.00
_cell.angle_gamma   90.00
#
_symmetry.space_group_name_H-M   'P 1'
#
loop_
_entity.id
_entity.type
_entity.pdbx_description
1 polymer ?
#
loop_
_entity_poly.entity_id
_entity_poly.type
_entity_poly.pdbx_seq_one_letter_code
_entity_poly.pdbx_strand_id
1 'polypeptide(L)'
;MLGQARGRFAAFVDDDDRVDERYVEQLLRAIRLAPEADCIVFDVIVHGPDSPARLCRYGTELEHGMDGEVYTRKPNHLMAYRRELALRHRYRDIGYGEDDEWAARASADIRIQHRIEAALYEYDWVPKPPSWYGSGRSEA
;
A
#
# COMPACT_ATOMS: atom_id res chain seq x y z
N MET A 1 1.82 8.76 -13.63
CA MET A 1 1.39 7.38 -13.97
C MET A 1 -0.09 7.12 -13.66
N LEU A 2 -0.56 7.34 -12.42
CA LEU A 2 -1.96 7.11 -11.99
C LEU A 2 -3.04 7.78 -12.89
N GLY A 3 -2.82 9.02 -13.33
CA GLY A 3 -3.77 9.74 -14.20
C GLY A 3 -4.06 9.07 -15.55
N GLN A 4 -3.14 8.23 -16.03
CA GLN A 4 -3.27 7.52 -17.31
C GLN A 4 -4.06 6.21 -17.18
N ALA A 5 -4.17 5.65 -15.97
CA ALA A 5 -5.00 4.47 -15.72
C ALA A 5 -6.45 4.76 -16.13
N ARG A 6 -7.16 3.75 -16.66
CA ARG A 6 -8.56 3.89 -17.11
C ARG A 6 -9.54 2.97 -16.37
N GLY A 7 -9.02 2.09 -15.52
CA GLY A 7 -9.84 1.19 -14.71
C GLY A 7 -10.61 1.93 -13.62
N ARG A 8 -11.70 1.30 -13.13
CA ARG A 8 -12.47 1.79 -11.97
C ARG A 8 -11.64 1.76 -10.68
N PHE A 9 -10.74 0.79 -10.59
CA PHE A 9 -9.74 0.67 -9.54
C PHE A 9 -8.33 0.79 -10.14
N ALA A 10 -7.39 1.23 -9.32
CA ALA A 10 -5.97 1.25 -9.61
C ALA A 10 -5.21 0.66 -8.41
N ALA A 11 -4.20 -0.14 -8.72
CA ALA A 11 -3.22 -0.65 -7.76
C ALA A 11 -1.82 -0.32 -8.28
N PHE A 12 -0.86 -0.23 -7.39
CA PHE A 12 0.55 -0.03 -7.71
C PHE A 12 1.29 -1.33 -7.43
N VAL A 13 2.27 -1.63 -8.28
CA VAL A 13 3.19 -2.76 -8.12
C VAL A 13 4.57 -2.20 -8.41
N ASP A 14 5.44 -2.26 -7.41
CA ASP A 14 6.81 -1.79 -7.53
C ASP A 14 7.65 -2.82 -8.31
N ASP A 15 8.69 -2.34 -8.98
CA ASP A 15 9.50 -3.15 -9.90
C ASP A 15 10.50 -4.08 -9.19
N ASP A 16 10.73 -3.86 -7.91
CA ASP A 16 11.55 -4.68 -7.01
C ASP A 16 10.75 -5.66 -6.13
N ASP A 17 9.42 -5.74 -6.33
CA ASP A 17 8.52 -6.58 -5.53
C ASP A 17 7.93 -7.78 -6.32
N ARG A 18 7.18 -8.64 -5.61
CA ARG A 18 6.44 -9.78 -6.20
C ARG A 18 4.96 -9.77 -5.83
N VAL A 19 4.15 -10.42 -6.65
CA VAL A 19 2.72 -10.64 -6.39
C VAL A 19 2.35 -12.12 -6.52
N ASP A 20 1.33 -12.57 -5.78
CA ASP A 20 0.76 -13.92 -5.91
C ASP A 20 0.26 -14.14 -7.35
N GLU A 21 0.38 -15.36 -7.87
CA GLU A 21 -0.06 -15.70 -9.23
C GLU A 21 -1.54 -15.38 -9.49
N ARG A 22 -2.36 -15.37 -8.43
CA ARG A 22 -3.79 -15.06 -8.47
C ARG A 22 -4.09 -13.60 -8.10
N TYR A 23 -3.08 -12.74 -7.93
CA TYR A 23 -3.24 -11.33 -7.52
C TYR A 23 -4.31 -10.61 -8.36
N VAL A 24 -4.18 -10.65 -9.69
CA VAL A 24 -5.12 -10.00 -10.60
C VAL A 24 -6.51 -10.65 -10.54
N GLU A 25 -6.58 -11.98 -10.52
CA GLU A 25 -7.85 -12.71 -10.45
C GLU A 25 -8.63 -12.35 -9.16
N GLN A 26 -7.94 -12.35 -8.02
CA GLN A 26 -8.51 -12.08 -6.70
C GLN A 26 -8.97 -10.63 -6.59
N LEU A 27 -8.20 -9.68 -7.10
CA LEU A 27 -8.62 -8.28 -7.18
C LEU A 27 -9.84 -8.11 -8.09
N LEU A 28 -9.85 -8.71 -9.28
CA LEU A 28 -11.01 -8.64 -10.17
C LEU A 28 -12.26 -9.26 -9.54
N ARG A 29 -12.12 -10.37 -8.81
CA ARG A 29 -13.21 -10.99 -8.05
C ARG A 29 -13.72 -10.05 -6.95
N ALA A 30 -12.84 -9.48 -6.14
CA ALA A 30 -13.19 -8.52 -5.09
C ALA A 30 -13.91 -7.29 -5.67
N ILE A 31 -13.42 -6.73 -6.78
CA ILE A 31 -14.04 -5.59 -7.48
C ILE A 31 -15.46 -5.92 -7.98
N ARG A 32 -15.72 -7.17 -8.37
CA ARG A 32 -17.07 -7.62 -8.78
C ARG A 32 -17.99 -7.84 -7.58
N LEU A 33 -17.46 -8.33 -6.46
CA LEU A 33 -18.21 -8.60 -5.23
C LEU A 33 -18.57 -7.33 -4.46
N ALA A 34 -17.67 -6.35 -4.45
CA ALA A 34 -17.83 -5.06 -3.76
C ALA A 34 -17.52 -3.88 -4.72
N PRO A 35 -18.36 -3.66 -5.76
CA PRO A 35 -18.15 -2.58 -6.71
C PRO A 35 -18.17 -1.18 -6.07
N GLU A 36 -18.83 -1.05 -4.92
CA GLU A 36 -18.95 0.15 -4.10
C GLU A 36 -17.78 0.36 -3.11
N ALA A 37 -16.80 -0.54 -3.06
CA ALA A 37 -15.60 -0.32 -2.27
C ALA A 37 -14.80 0.92 -2.76
N ASP A 38 -14.27 1.66 -1.81
CA ASP A 38 -13.29 2.74 -2.02
C ASP A 38 -11.86 2.19 -2.07
N CYS A 39 -11.61 1.11 -1.33
CA CYS A 39 -10.32 0.43 -1.28
C CYS A 39 -10.52 -1.08 -1.04
N ILE A 40 -9.73 -1.89 -1.72
CA ILE A 40 -9.63 -3.33 -1.49
C ILE A 40 -8.29 -3.59 -0.83
N VAL A 41 -8.33 -4.17 0.36
CA VAL A 41 -7.15 -4.51 1.16
C VAL A 41 -6.91 -6.01 1.14
N PHE A 42 -5.64 -6.37 1.27
CA PHE A 42 -5.14 -7.74 1.37
C PHE A 42 -3.89 -7.72 2.25
N ASP A 43 -3.43 -8.90 2.66
CA ASP A 43 -2.22 -9.01 3.47
C ASP A 43 -0.97 -8.97 2.58
N VAL A 44 0.14 -8.52 3.15
CA VAL A 44 1.44 -8.44 2.47
C VAL A 44 2.47 -9.23 3.26
N ILE A 45 3.32 -9.99 2.59
CA ILE A 45 4.49 -10.62 3.22
C ILE A 45 5.68 -9.68 3.07
N VAL A 46 6.27 -9.27 4.19
CA VAL A 46 7.43 -8.39 4.21
C VAL A 46 8.69 -9.23 4.41
N HIS A 47 9.60 -9.17 3.44
CA HIS A 47 10.91 -9.79 3.49
C HIS A 47 11.94 -8.73 3.89
N GLY A 48 12.85 -9.09 4.80
CA GLY A 48 13.99 -8.26 5.16
C GLY A 48 15.29 -9.06 4.98
N PRO A 49 16.43 -8.40 4.77
CA PRO A 49 17.69 -9.09 4.44
C PRO A 49 18.13 -10.07 5.53
N ASP A 50 17.90 -9.72 6.80
CA ASP A 50 18.38 -10.48 7.96
C ASP A 50 17.24 -10.86 8.94
N SER A 51 15.98 -10.82 8.48
CA SER A 51 14.81 -11.09 9.31
C SER A 51 13.88 -12.11 8.67
N PRO A 52 13.21 -12.98 9.47
CA PRO A 52 12.14 -13.82 8.96
C PRO A 52 11.08 -12.97 8.25
N ALA A 53 10.48 -13.55 7.21
CA ALA A 53 9.34 -12.93 6.55
C ALA A 53 8.19 -12.73 7.54
N ARG A 54 7.58 -11.54 7.53
CA ARG A 54 6.50 -11.18 8.45
C ARG A 54 5.24 -10.81 7.69
N LEU A 55 4.09 -11.15 8.26
CA LEU A 55 2.80 -10.70 7.75
C LEU A 55 2.62 -9.22 8.07
N CYS A 56 2.13 -8.44 7.12
CA CYS A 56 1.65 -7.08 7.30
C CYS A 56 0.17 -7.02 6.93
N ARG A 57 -0.66 -6.66 7.91
CA ARG A 57 -2.09 -6.45 7.73
C ARG A 57 -2.39 -5.00 7.44
N TYR A 58 -3.22 -4.79 6.43
CA TYR A 58 -3.70 -3.47 6.04
C TYR A 58 -5.18 -3.32 6.35
N GLY A 59 -5.58 -2.18 6.89
CA GLY A 59 -6.99 -1.88 7.17
C GLY A 59 -7.20 -0.47 7.69
N THR A 60 -8.31 0.19 7.31
CA THR A 60 -8.71 1.51 7.84
C THR A 60 -8.83 1.55 9.37
N GLU A 61 -9.19 0.40 9.94
CA GLU A 61 -9.34 0.13 11.36
C GLU A 61 -8.00 -0.03 12.11
N LEU A 62 -6.89 -0.16 11.38
CA LEU A 62 -5.57 -0.40 11.95
C LEU A 62 -4.78 0.90 12.11
N GLU A 63 -3.88 0.91 13.07
CA GLU A 63 -2.85 1.94 13.22
C GLU A 63 -1.49 1.39 12.80
N HIS A 64 -0.59 2.30 12.39
CA HIS A 64 0.77 1.92 12.04
C HIS A 64 1.47 1.38 13.29
N GLY A 65 1.85 0.12 13.28
CA GLY A 65 2.54 -0.50 14.38
C GLY A 65 2.84 -1.97 14.15
N MET A 66 2.95 -2.69 15.26
CA MET A 66 3.20 -4.12 15.28
C MET A 66 2.37 -4.75 16.40
N ASP A 67 1.59 -5.77 16.05
CA ASP A 67 0.83 -6.60 16.98
C ASP A 67 1.47 -7.99 17.02
N GLY A 68 2.24 -8.26 18.08
CA GLY A 68 3.09 -9.43 18.16
C GLY A 68 4.14 -9.45 17.05
N GLU A 69 4.03 -10.39 16.12
CA GLU A 69 4.93 -10.53 14.97
C GLU A 69 4.36 -9.98 13.66
N VAL A 70 3.14 -9.43 13.71
CA VAL A 70 2.40 -8.94 12.54
C VAL A 70 2.49 -7.42 12.48
N TYR A 71 2.95 -6.88 11.36
CA TYR A 71 2.86 -5.45 11.12
C TYR A 71 1.42 -5.04 10.87
N THR A 72 1.03 -3.87 11.36
CA THR A 72 -0.29 -3.30 11.09
C THR A 72 -0.11 -1.94 10.45
N ARG A 73 -0.86 -1.67 9.38
CA ARG A 73 -0.82 -0.40 8.66
C ARG A 73 -2.20 0.02 8.18
N LYS A 74 -2.41 1.33 8.06
CA LYS A 74 -3.51 1.86 7.24
C LYS A 74 -3.25 1.54 5.76
N PRO A 75 -4.28 1.46 4.91
CA PRO A 75 -4.11 1.20 3.49
C PRO A 75 -3.10 2.17 2.87
N ASN A 76 -2.11 1.64 2.16
CA ASN A 76 -1.10 2.41 1.45
C ASN A 76 -1.17 2.12 -0.06
N HIS A 77 -0.23 2.66 -0.84
CA HIS A 77 -0.22 2.56 -2.30
C HIS A 77 -0.25 1.12 -2.85
N LEU A 78 0.18 0.11 -2.07
CA LEU A 78 0.11 -1.30 -2.48
C LEU A 78 -1.34 -1.80 -2.64
N MET A 79 -2.28 -1.21 -1.89
CA MET A 79 -3.69 -1.61 -1.92
C MET A 79 -4.39 -1.14 -3.21
N ALA A 80 -5.51 -1.76 -3.55
CA ALA A 80 -6.27 -1.39 -4.75
C ALA A 80 -7.33 -0.33 -4.42
N TYR A 81 -7.11 0.91 -4.85
CA TYR A 81 -8.03 2.02 -4.61
C TYR A 81 -9.00 2.22 -5.76
N ARG A 82 -10.21 2.67 -5.45
CA ARG A 82 -11.09 3.32 -6.43
C ARG A 82 -10.34 4.49 -7.03
N ARG A 83 -10.19 4.48 -8.36
CA ARG A 83 -9.35 5.44 -9.09
C ARG A 83 -9.75 6.88 -8.80
N GLU A 84 -11.04 7.17 -8.75
CA GLU A 84 -11.54 8.53 -8.49
C GLU A 84 -11.17 9.05 -7.11
N LEU A 85 -11.13 8.19 -6.08
CA LEU A 85 -10.65 8.57 -4.74
C LEU A 85 -9.14 8.81 -4.79
N ALA A 86 -8.38 7.86 -5.34
CA ALA A 86 -6.93 7.96 -5.46
C ALA A 86 -6.50 9.27 -6.18
N LEU A 87 -7.21 9.66 -7.23
CA LEU A 87 -6.93 10.87 -8.01
C LEU A 87 -7.23 12.20 -7.28
N ARG A 88 -7.96 12.20 -6.16
CA ARG A 88 -8.13 13.40 -5.31
C ARG A 88 -6.82 13.80 -4.65
N HIS A 89 -5.93 12.84 -4.45
CA HIS A 89 -4.65 13.03 -3.79
C HIS A 89 -3.53 12.90 -4.81
N ARG A 90 -2.92 14.02 -5.18
CA ARG A 90 -1.70 13.98 -5.97
C ARG A 90 -0.51 13.54 -5.11
N TYR A 91 0.30 12.68 -5.69
CA TYR A 91 1.68 12.40 -5.30
C TYR A 91 2.46 13.72 -5.23
N ARG A 92 3.20 13.90 -4.13
CA ARG A 92 3.99 15.12 -3.86
C ARG A 92 5.44 14.81 -4.10
N ASP A 93 6.10 15.68 -4.86
CA ASP A 93 7.54 15.58 -5.12
C ASP A 93 8.35 15.97 -3.87
N ILE A 94 8.46 15.03 -2.93
CA ILE A 94 9.20 15.16 -1.67
C ILE A 94 10.34 14.13 -1.55
N GLY A 95 10.57 13.35 -2.60
CA GLY A 95 11.54 12.26 -2.60
C GLY A 95 11.08 11.07 -1.75
N TYR A 96 11.93 10.59 -0.84
CA TYR A 96 11.65 9.43 -0.02
C TYR A 96 10.46 9.67 0.92
N GLY A 97 9.54 8.70 0.98
CA GLY A 97 8.31 8.77 1.79
C GLY A 97 7.13 9.48 1.12
N GLU A 98 7.23 9.79 -0.17
CA GLU A 98 6.12 10.31 -0.96
C GLU A 98 4.88 9.39 -0.92
N ASP A 99 5.11 8.08 -0.96
CA ASP A 99 4.08 7.05 -0.94
C ASP A 99 3.37 6.94 0.41
N ASP A 100 4.12 7.01 1.50
CA ASP A 100 3.61 7.09 2.88
C ASP A 100 2.78 8.36 3.09
N GLU A 101 3.26 9.50 2.56
CA GLU A 101 2.54 10.78 2.61
C GLU A 101 1.23 10.72 1.83
N TRP A 102 1.26 10.18 0.62
CA TRP A 102 0.07 9.99 -0.21
C TRP A 102 -0.94 9.06 0.49
N ALA A 103 -0.46 7.94 1.05
CA ALA A 103 -1.26 6.96 1.75
C ALA A 103 -1.97 7.54 2.98
N ALA A 104 -1.27 8.36 3.76
CA ALA A 104 -1.86 9.02 4.94
C ALA A 104 -3.07 9.89 4.57
N ARG A 105 -3.01 10.60 3.44
CA ARG A 105 -4.13 11.42 2.97
C ARG A 105 -5.22 10.59 2.29
N ALA A 106 -4.85 9.68 1.40
CA ALA A 106 -5.81 8.89 0.63
C ALA A 106 -6.59 7.89 1.50
N SER A 107 -5.94 7.28 2.50
CA SER A 107 -6.61 6.35 3.41
C SER A 107 -7.66 7.01 4.30
N ALA A 108 -7.48 8.30 4.66
CA ALA A 108 -8.44 9.05 5.45
C ALA A 108 -9.79 9.27 4.74
N ASP A 109 -9.79 9.22 3.40
CA ASP A 109 -10.98 9.37 2.57
C ASP A 109 -11.73 8.05 2.33
N ILE A 110 -11.15 6.89 2.72
CA ILE A 110 -11.77 5.57 2.56
C ILE A 110 -12.97 5.46 3.52
N ARG A 111 -14.15 5.17 2.98
CA ARG A 111 -15.36 4.90 3.77
C ARG A 111 -15.79 3.45 3.68
N ILE A 112 -15.62 2.85 2.50
CA ILE A 112 -15.99 1.45 2.26
C ILE A 112 -14.74 0.66 1.90
N GLN A 113 -14.31 -0.20 2.81
CA GLN A 113 -13.22 -1.15 2.60
C GLN A 113 -13.77 -2.54 2.28
N HIS A 114 -13.16 -3.24 1.34
CA HIS A 114 -13.37 -4.68 1.14
C HIS A 114 -12.06 -5.43 1.38
N ARG A 115 -12.12 -6.56 2.09
CA ARG A 115 -10.93 -7.35 2.45
C ARG A 115 -10.89 -8.64 1.64
N ILE A 116 -9.71 -8.94 1.09
CA ILE A 116 -9.36 -10.27 0.62
C ILE A 116 -8.55 -10.95 1.72
N GLU A 117 -9.04 -12.07 2.24
CA GLU A 117 -8.40 -12.87 3.29
C GLU A 117 -7.26 -13.73 2.71
N ALA A 118 -6.27 -13.07 2.10
CA ALA A 118 -5.08 -13.70 1.53
C ALA A 118 -3.91 -12.73 1.50
N ALA A 119 -2.69 -13.25 1.64
CA ALA A 119 -1.50 -12.50 1.28
C ALA A 119 -1.36 -12.53 -0.25
N LEU A 120 -1.38 -11.36 -0.90
CA LEU A 120 -1.33 -11.27 -2.37
C LEU A 120 -0.09 -10.57 -2.90
N TYR A 121 0.72 -9.99 -2.01
CA TYR A 121 1.85 -9.17 -2.36
C TYR A 121 3.02 -9.51 -1.44
N GLU A 122 4.22 -9.53 -2.00
CA GLU A 122 5.46 -9.71 -1.25
C GLU A 122 6.33 -8.47 -1.44
N TYR A 123 6.64 -7.82 -0.33
CA TYR A 123 7.43 -6.60 -0.27
C TYR A 123 8.88 -6.93 0.14
N ASP A 124 9.84 -6.60 -0.71
CA ASP A 124 11.26 -6.80 -0.44
C ASP A 124 11.87 -5.55 0.18
N TRP A 125 11.78 -5.45 1.51
CA TRP A 125 12.36 -4.33 2.21
C TRP A 125 13.89 -4.42 2.19
N VAL A 126 14.52 -3.37 1.66
CA VAL A 126 15.96 -3.16 1.73
C VAL A 126 16.28 -1.86 2.47
N PRO A 127 17.32 -1.84 3.33
CA PRO A 127 17.78 -0.62 3.96
C PRO A 127 18.14 0.43 2.92
N LYS A 128 17.53 1.61 3.01
CA LYS A 128 17.85 2.73 2.14
C LYS A 128 18.97 3.57 2.75
N PRO A 129 19.90 4.11 1.94
CA PRO A 129 21.01 4.89 2.45
C PRO A 129 20.53 6.20 3.09
N PRO A 130 21.23 6.74 4.11
CA PRO A 130 20.83 7.96 4.80
C PRO A 130 20.60 9.17 3.87
N SER A 131 21.32 9.23 2.74
CA SER A 131 21.17 10.28 1.74
C SER A 131 19.78 10.36 1.10
N TRP A 132 18.98 9.28 1.18
CA TRP A 132 17.62 9.27 0.65
C TRP A 132 16.63 10.02 1.56
N TYR A 133 16.93 10.16 2.85
CA TYR A 133 16.05 10.83 3.83
C TYR A 133 16.10 12.36 3.78
N GLY A 134 16.74 12.94 2.75
CA GLY A 134 16.89 14.39 2.58
C GLY A 134 17.90 14.99 3.54
N SER A 135 18.76 15.88 3.04
CA SER A 135 19.64 16.71 3.83
C SER A 135 18.86 17.82 4.57
N GLY A 136 18.16 17.45 5.64
CA GLY A 136 17.54 18.39 6.58
C GLY A 136 17.29 17.65 7.89
N ARG A 137 18.18 17.71 8.88
CA ARG A 137 18.66 18.93 9.55
C ARG A 137 20.15 18.81 9.87
N SER A 138 20.92 19.83 9.47
CA SER A 138 22.14 20.18 10.19
C SER A 138 21.76 20.70 11.57
N GLU A 139 22.47 20.22 12.58
CA GLU A 139 22.83 20.89 13.84
C GLU A 139 21.78 21.78 14.54
N ALA A 140 21.38 21.33 15.73
CA ALA A 140 21.28 22.17 16.93
C ALA A 140 21.67 21.34 18.15
#